data_AF-A0A2N2B0G6-F1
#
_entry.id   AF-A0A2N2B0G6-F1
#
_cell.length_a   1.000
_cell.length_b   1.000
_cell.length_c   1.000
_cell.angle_alpha   90.00
_cell.angle_beta   90.00
_cell.angle_gamma   90.00
#
_symmetry.space_group_name_H-M   'P 1'
#
loop_
_entity.id
_entity.type
_entity.pdbx_description
1 polymer ?
#
loop_
_entity_poly.entity_id
_entity_poly.type
_entity_poly.pdbx_seq_one_letter_code
_entity_poly.pdbx_strand_id
1 'polypeptide(L)'
;MAKYIKNPMPVDANEYKYGLEDGFDDVEAAINAGLDIKNYVNPIDSNKIPFIQTLEGKHYINKGDYIVTGVEGERYPCKKEIFLKTYTMYRH
;
A
#
# COMPACT_ATOMS: atom_id res chain seq x y z
N MET A 1 26.33 16.86 -10.71
CA MET A 1 24.95 16.43 -11.02
C MET A 1 23.97 17.46 -10.47
N ALA A 2 22.94 17.81 -11.23
CA ALA A 2 21.89 18.71 -10.76
C ALA A 2 21.04 18.03 -9.68
N LYS A 3 20.58 18.79 -8.69
CA LYS A 3 19.69 18.33 -7.62
C LYS A 3 18.33 19.00 -7.82
N TYR A 4 17.26 18.24 -7.61
CA TYR A 4 15.88 18.71 -7.77
C TYR A 4 15.09 18.41 -6.48
N ILE A 5 14.05 19.20 -6.24
CA ILE A 5 13.09 18.99 -5.14
C ILE A 5 11.76 18.56 -5.77
N LYS A 6 11.11 17.54 -5.23
CA LYS A 6 9.77 17.11 -5.67
C LYS A 6 8.75 18.18 -5.25
N ASN A 7 7.86 18.58 -6.16
CA ASN A 7 6.78 19.51 -5.83
C ASN A 7 5.93 18.95 -4.68
N PRO A 8 5.58 19.76 -3.66
CA PRO A 8 4.73 19.32 -2.57
C PRO A 8 3.28 19.24 -3.09
N MET A 9 2.80 18.02 -3.33
CA MET A 9 1.43 17.76 -3.75
C MET A 9 0.73 16.98 -2.63
N PRO A 10 -0.43 17.45 -2.13
CA PRO A 10 -1.25 16.65 -1.23
C PRO A 10 -1.69 15.35 -1.90
N VAL A 11 -1.81 14.29 -1.11
CA VAL A 11 -2.31 12.99 -1.54
C VAL A 11 -3.36 12.50 -0.56
N ASP A 12 -4.29 11.69 -1.05
CA ASP A 12 -5.24 10.99 -0.20
C ASP A 12 -4.61 9.70 0.33
N ALA A 13 -4.81 9.43 1.62
CA ALA A 13 -4.33 8.19 2.22
C ALA A 13 -5.19 7.76 3.40
N ASN A 14 -5.43 6.46 3.51
CA ASN A 14 -6.13 5.87 4.64
C ASN A 14 -5.41 4.61 5.12
N GLU A 15 -5.33 4.42 6.43
CA GLU A 15 -4.95 3.13 6.99
C GLU A 15 -5.92 2.06 6.47
N TYR A 16 -5.37 0.94 6.00
CA TYR A 16 -6.11 -0.09 5.30
C TYR A 16 -7.28 -0.61 6.14
N LYS A 17 -8.41 -0.77 5.47
CA LYS A 17 -9.62 -1.42 5.96
C LYS A 17 -10.16 -2.30 4.83
N TYR A 18 -10.85 -3.36 5.21
CA TYR A 18 -11.54 -4.23 4.24
C TYR A 18 -12.42 -3.39 3.30
N GLY A 19 -12.32 -3.66 2.00
CA GLY A 19 -12.95 -2.91 0.91
C GLY A 19 -12.04 -1.85 0.25
N LEU A 20 -10.81 -1.66 0.72
CA LEU A 20 -9.83 -0.80 0.06
C LEU A 20 -8.91 -1.56 -0.91
N GLU A 21 -8.85 -2.88 -0.84
CA GLU A 21 -8.16 -3.74 -1.78
C GLU A 21 -8.81 -3.74 -3.17
N ASP A 22 -8.03 -4.07 -4.20
CA ASP A 22 -8.57 -4.28 -5.57
C ASP A 22 -8.93 -5.76 -5.81
N GLY A 23 -8.48 -6.66 -4.93
CA GLY A 23 -8.79 -8.07 -5.01
C GLY A 23 -8.09 -8.90 -3.94
N PHE A 24 -8.29 -10.22 -4.03
CA PHE A 24 -7.75 -11.21 -3.11
C PHE A 24 -7.13 -12.38 -3.86
N ASP A 25 -5.99 -12.86 -3.36
CA ASP A 25 -5.39 -14.12 -3.77
C ASP A 25 -5.40 -15.13 -2.63
N ASP A 26 -5.24 -16.40 -2.97
CA ASP A 26 -4.88 -17.43 -1.99
C ASP A 26 -3.41 -17.34 -1.61
N VAL A 27 -3.06 -17.87 -0.43
CA VAL A 27 -1.69 -17.82 0.12
C VAL A 27 -0.64 -18.31 -0.88
N GLU A 28 -0.90 -19.43 -1.56
CA GLU A 28 0.03 -20.01 -2.54
C GLU A 28 0.24 -19.08 -3.74
N ALA A 29 -0.84 -18.51 -4.29
CA ALA A 29 -0.76 -17.56 -5.40
C ALA A 29 0.01 -16.30 -4.99
N ALA A 30 -0.20 -15.81 -3.76
CA ALA A 30 0.50 -14.65 -3.25
C ALA A 30 2.01 -14.89 -3.08
N ILE A 31 2.40 -16.05 -2.54
CA ILE A 31 3.81 -16.45 -2.42
C ILE A 31 4.46 -16.56 -3.80
N ASN A 32 3.79 -17.20 -4.77
CA ASN A 32 4.30 -17.34 -6.14
C ASN A 32 4.45 -15.98 -6.85
N ALA A 33 3.63 -14.99 -6.47
CA ALA A 33 3.70 -13.62 -6.95
C ALA A 33 4.71 -12.73 -6.17
N GLY A 34 5.45 -13.30 -5.21
CA GLY A 34 6.53 -12.61 -4.52
C GLY A 34 6.21 -12.10 -3.11
N LEU A 35 5.11 -12.54 -2.49
CA LEU A 35 4.82 -12.23 -1.09
C LEU A 35 5.89 -12.82 -0.16
N ASP A 36 6.52 -11.98 0.64
CA ASP A 36 7.36 -12.43 1.75
C ASP A 36 6.49 -12.87 2.93
N ILE A 37 6.08 -14.14 2.90
CA ILE A 37 5.21 -14.74 3.92
C ILE A 37 5.81 -14.68 5.34
N LYS A 38 7.14 -14.61 5.48
CA LYS A 38 7.79 -14.60 6.80
C LYS A 38 7.53 -13.28 7.55
N ASN A 39 7.42 -12.18 6.80
CA ASN A 39 7.20 -10.84 7.33
C ASN A 39 5.78 -10.31 7.06
N TYR A 40 4.91 -11.16 6.49
CA TYR A 40 3.54 -10.81 6.19
C TYR A 40 2.64 -11.01 7.41
N VAL A 41 1.87 -9.98 7.76
CA VAL A 41 0.79 -10.06 8.76
C VAL A 41 -0.51 -9.80 8.04
N ASN A 42 -1.40 -10.81 8.01
CA ASN A 42 -2.67 -10.66 7.32
C ASN A 42 -3.49 -9.51 7.95
N PRO A 43 -3.88 -8.47 7.18
CA PRO A 43 -4.72 -7.40 7.70
C PRO A 43 -6.17 -7.84 7.94
N ILE A 44 -6.57 -9.01 7.44
CA ILE A 44 -7.91 -9.56 7.57
C ILE A 44 -7.88 -10.94 8.23
N ASP A 45 -8.96 -11.29 8.94
CA ASP A 45 -9.10 -12.58 9.63
C ASP A 45 -9.62 -13.65 8.64
N SER A 46 -8.79 -14.01 7.66
CA SER A 46 -9.13 -14.92 6.56
C SER A 46 -7.88 -15.59 5.97
N ASN A 47 -8.09 -16.65 5.18
CA ASN A 47 -7.04 -17.31 4.38
C ASN A 47 -6.75 -16.63 3.04
N LYS A 48 -7.42 -15.50 2.77
CA LYS A 48 -7.20 -14.68 1.58
C LYS A 48 -6.22 -13.55 1.87
N ILE A 49 -5.42 -13.21 0.86
CA ILE A 49 -4.39 -12.17 0.89
C ILE A 49 -4.87 -11.01 0.02
N PRO A 50 -5.22 -9.83 0.60
CA PRO A 50 -5.60 -8.67 -0.18
C PRO A 50 -4.42 -8.03 -0.92
N PHE A 51 -4.70 -7.48 -2.10
CA PHE A 51 -3.71 -6.75 -2.90
C PHE A 51 -4.28 -5.46 -3.51
N ILE A 52 -3.37 -4.54 -3.85
CA ILE A 52 -3.61 -3.40 -4.74
C ILE A 52 -2.94 -3.69 -6.09
N GLN A 53 -3.63 -3.36 -7.18
CA GLN A 53 -3.04 -3.39 -8.51
C GLN A 53 -2.25 -2.10 -8.73
N THR A 54 -0.92 -2.19 -8.64
CA THR A 54 -0.03 -1.07 -8.92
C THR A 54 0.48 -1.12 -10.36
N LEU A 55 1.23 -0.09 -10.76
CA LEU A 55 1.92 -0.04 -12.06
C LEU A 55 3.00 -1.13 -12.20
N GLU A 56 3.46 -1.70 -11.10
CA GLU A 56 4.49 -2.75 -11.05
C GLU A 56 3.90 -4.15 -10.93
N GLY A 57 2.57 -4.27 -10.81
CA GLY A 57 1.86 -5.52 -10.59
C GLY A 57 1.08 -5.55 -9.28
N LYS A 58 0.79 -6.75 -8.78
CA LYS A 58 0.09 -6.90 -7.49
C LYS A 58 1.02 -6.53 -6.35
N HIS A 59 0.57 -5.63 -5.49
CA HIS A 59 1.24 -5.32 -4.23
C HIS A 59 0.35 -5.74 -3.06
N TYR A 60 0.81 -6.72 -2.29
CA TYR A 60 0.04 -7.28 -1.18
C TYR A 60 0.02 -6.34 0.02
N ILE A 61 -1.14 -6.22 0.66
CA ILE A 61 -1.38 -5.28 1.74
C ILE A 61 -1.10 -5.94 3.07
N ASN A 62 -0.24 -5.35 3.89
CA ASN A 62 0.08 -5.83 5.23
C ASN A 62 -0.78 -5.11 6.29
N LYS A 63 -0.90 -5.72 7.47
CA LYS A 63 -1.63 -5.12 8.59
C LYS A 63 -1.06 -3.76 8.97
N GLY A 64 -1.91 -2.73 8.92
CA GLY A 64 -1.58 -1.36 9.27
C GLY A 64 -1.02 -0.53 8.12
N ASP A 65 -0.84 -1.09 6.93
CA ASP A 65 -0.43 -0.30 5.77
C ASP A 65 -1.45 0.80 5.46
N TYR A 66 -0.95 1.94 5.01
CA TYR A 66 -1.75 3.02 4.45
C TYR A 66 -1.91 2.77 2.96
N ILE A 67 -3.12 2.86 2.45
CA ILE A 67 -3.38 2.88 1.02
C ILE A 67 -3.34 4.33 0.57
N VAL A 68 -2.30 4.69 -0.17
CA VAL A 68 -2.08 6.03 -0.72
C VAL A 68 -2.62 6.06 -2.14
N THR A 69 -3.34 7.13 -2.48
CA THR A 69 -3.74 7.45 -3.85
C THR A 69 -2.89 8.61 -4.33
N GLY A 70 -2.06 8.34 -5.34
CA GLY A 70 -1.18 9.31 -5.96
C GLY A 70 -1.92 10.26 -6.91
N VAL A 71 -1.15 11.08 -7.61
CA VAL A 71 -1.67 12.26 -8.32
C VAL A 71 -2.44 11.90 -9.59
N GLU A 72 -2.13 10.77 -10.21
CA GLU A 72 -2.83 10.23 -11.38
C GLU A 72 -3.85 9.15 -10.98
N GLY A 73 -4.19 9.05 -9.69
CA GLY A 73 -5.09 8.04 -9.15
C GLY A 73 -4.45 6.67 -8.94
N GLU A 74 -3.13 6.53 -9.13
CA GLU A 74 -2.41 5.30 -8.84
C GLU A 74 -2.46 4.98 -7.34
N ARG A 75 -2.69 3.70 -7.01
CA ARG A 75 -2.81 3.26 -5.62
C ARG A 75 -1.65 2.39 -5.23
N TYR A 76 -1.17 2.51 -3.99
CA TYR A 76 -0.16 1.61 -3.44
C TYR A 76 -0.25 1.54 -1.91
N PRO A 77 0.08 0.38 -1.31
CA PRO A 77 0.24 0.27 0.13
C PRO A 77 1.57 0.93 0.56
N CYS A 78 1.55 1.55 1.73
CA CYS A 78 2.71 2.19 2.36
C CYS A 78 2.74 1.81 3.83
N LYS A 79 3.85 1.24 4.30
CA LYS A 79 3.99 0.86 5.71
C LYS A 79 3.71 2.04 6.62
N LYS A 80 2.90 1.84 7.66
CA LYS A 80 2.52 2.87 8.64
C LYS A 80 3.69 3.73 9.12
N GLU A 81 4.77 3.08 9.51
CA GLU A 81 5.96 3.74 10.03
C GLU A 81 6.68 4.61 8.99
N ILE A 82 6.60 4.24 7.70
CA ILE A 82 7.15 5.04 6.59
C ILE A 82 6.21 6.19 6.33
N PHE A 83 4.90 5.91 6.21
CA PHE A 83 3.88 6.92 5.95
C PHE A 83 3.92 8.05 6.98
N LEU A 84 3.94 7.75 8.27
CA LEU A 84 3.98 8.75 9.34
C LEU A 84 5.29 9.55 9.40
N LYS A 85 6.38 9.05 8.79
CA LYS A 85 7.67 9.75 8.70
C LYS A 85 7.78 10.64 7.47
N THR A 86 7.06 10.33 6.40
CA THR A 86 7.20 11.00 5.10
C THR A 86 6.00 11.87 4.71
N TYR A 87 4.86 11.70 5.37
CA TYR A 87 3.66 12.51 5.17
C TYR A 87 3.29 13.25 6.45
N THR A 88 2.73 14.46 6.29
CA THR A 88 2.19 15.27 7.37
C THR A 88 0.79 15.70 6.97
N MET A 89 -0.12 15.79 7.93
CA MET A 89 -1.49 16.25 7.69
C MET A 89 -1.47 17.62 6.98
N TYR A 90 -2.02 17.64 5.78
CA TYR A 90 -2.24 18.88 5.03
C TYR A 90 -3.43 19.62 5.66
N ARG A 91 -3.20 20.84 6.13
CA ARG A 91 -4.25 21.72 6.64
C ARG A 91 -4.47 22.83 5.60
N HIS A 92 -5.72 23.02 5.21
CA HIS A 92 -6.15 24.15 4.39
C HIS A 92 -6.19 25.44 5.23
#